data_AF-A0A1A8WFG7-F1
#
_entry.id   AF-A0A1A8WFG7-F1
#
_cell.length_a   1.000
_cell.length_b   1.000
_cell.length_c   1.000
_cell.angle_alpha   90.00
_cell.angle_beta   90.00
_cell.angle_gamma   90.00
#
_symmetry.space_group_name_H-M   'P 1'
#
loop_
_entity.id
_entity.type
_entity.pdbx_description
1 polymer ?
#
loop_
_entity_poly.entity_id
_entity_poly.type
_entity_poly.pdbx_seq_one_letter_code
_entity_poly.pdbx_strand_id
1 'polypeptide(L)'
;MNFAEAEKYYNVLNKFQIFKSEFDKYTRDTTTGYYSYLCNEVTTLLSDENKYYENTCLDVLHYLKYMIKFDSQDDKHESCMFLNFYLNNSLNEIRNNILNATKFYANIKTKCRRSFLDMNICEKEIKDIHPFVLYAIKTIFNLYYLLHKYKSIPILDDEKHCLYAYKFVSIYENSKNACK
;
A
#
# COMPACT_ATOMS: atom_id res chain seq x y z
N MET A 1 20.56 9.15 1.18
CA MET A 1 19.09 9.19 1.21
C MET A 1 18.60 9.92 -0.04
N ASN A 2 17.68 9.32 -0.82
CA ASN A 2 17.13 9.97 -2.01
C ASN A 2 16.01 10.95 -1.59
N PHE A 3 16.41 12.13 -1.11
CA PHE A 3 15.49 13.12 -0.53
C PHE A 3 14.36 13.52 -1.49
N ALA A 4 14.67 13.68 -2.78
CA ALA A 4 13.68 14.08 -3.79
C ALA A 4 12.59 13.02 -4.03
N GLU A 5 12.91 11.75 -3.86
CA GLU A 5 11.91 10.67 -3.95
C GLU A 5 11.03 10.64 -2.70
N ALA A 6 11.62 10.77 -1.52
CA ALA A 6 10.89 10.79 -0.25
C ALA A 6 9.94 11.99 -0.14
N GLU A 7 10.39 13.18 -0.56
CA GLU A 7 9.61 14.42 -0.53
C GLU A 7 8.29 14.32 -1.30
N LYS A 8 8.29 13.64 -2.47
CA LYS A 8 7.07 13.38 -3.24
C LYS A 8 6.01 12.68 -2.40
N TYR A 9 6.42 11.66 -1.64
CA TYR A 9 5.52 10.93 -0.76
C TYR A 9 5.09 11.76 0.46
N TYR A 10 5.99 12.53 1.05
CA TYR A 10 5.69 13.33 2.24
C TYR A 10 4.54 14.32 2.02
N ASN A 11 4.42 14.87 0.81
CA ASN A 11 3.35 15.80 0.45
C ASN A 11 1.94 15.15 0.39
N VAL A 12 1.87 13.83 0.26
CA VAL A 12 0.59 13.09 0.10
C VAL A 12 0.31 12.09 1.23
N LEU A 13 1.30 11.86 2.12
CA LEU A 13 1.25 10.86 3.18
C LEU A 13 0.09 11.07 4.17
N ASN A 14 -0.33 12.31 4.40
CA ASN A 14 -1.48 12.61 5.25
C ASN A 14 -2.80 12.02 4.70
N LYS A 15 -2.91 11.85 3.38
CA LYS A 15 -4.08 11.27 2.71
C LYS A 15 -4.04 9.74 2.64
N PHE A 16 -2.88 9.13 2.82
CA PHE A 16 -2.73 7.67 2.73
C PHE A 16 -3.62 6.90 3.71
N GLN A 17 -3.93 7.46 4.89
CA GLN A 17 -4.88 6.83 5.81
C GLN A 17 -6.30 6.77 5.26
N ILE A 18 -6.73 7.80 4.52
CA ILE A 18 -8.03 7.85 3.85
C ILE A 18 -8.07 6.77 2.76
N PHE A 19 -7.04 6.74 1.90
CA PHE A 19 -6.94 5.73 0.84
C PHE A 19 -6.87 4.31 1.40
N LYS A 20 -6.14 4.08 2.50
CA LYS A 20 -6.08 2.79 3.19
C LYS A 20 -7.44 2.40 3.76
N SER A 21 -8.16 3.32 4.39
CA SER A 21 -9.48 3.05 4.96
C SER A 21 -10.50 2.70 3.88
N GLU A 22 -10.43 3.35 2.73
CA GLU A 22 -11.29 3.02 1.60
C GLU A 22 -10.89 1.66 1.02
N PHE A 23 -9.61 1.43 0.77
CA PHE A 23 -9.09 0.15 0.31
C PHE A 23 -9.54 -1.04 1.18
N ASP A 24 -9.42 -0.94 2.50
CA ASP A 24 -9.80 -1.98 3.46
C ASP A 24 -11.31 -2.34 3.41
N LYS A 25 -12.17 -1.44 2.90
CA LYS A 25 -13.59 -1.73 2.68
C LYS A 25 -13.80 -2.61 1.46
N TYR A 26 -13.02 -2.41 0.40
CA TYR A 26 -13.17 -3.09 -0.90
C TYR A 26 -12.45 -4.43 -0.98
N THR A 27 -11.37 -4.63 -0.23
CA THR A 27 -10.71 -5.95 -0.12
C THR A 27 -11.61 -7.03 0.50
N ARG A 28 -12.72 -6.63 1.13
CA ARG A 28 -13.73 -7.54 1.70
C ARG A 28 -14.83 -7.94 0.72
N ASP A 29 -14.91 -7.30 -0.45
CA ASP A 29 -15.87 -7.67 -1.48
C ASP A 29 -15.30 -8.87 -2.25
N THR A 30 -15.60 -10.08 -1.77
CA THR A 30 -15.14 -11.38 -2.27
C THR A 30 -15.62 -11.71 -3.69
N THR A 31 -16.17 -10.74 -4.41
CA THR A 31 -16.58 -10.87 -5.79
C THR A 31 -15.37 -10.75 -6.72
N THR A 32 -14.70 -11.89 -6.95
CA THR A 32 -14.58 -12.48 -8.30
C THR A 32 -13.58 -13.64 -8.28
N GLY A 33 -14.06 -14.88 -8.44
CA GLY A 33 -13.17 -16.02 -8.73
C GLY A 33 -12.27 -15.78 -9.95
N TYR A 34 -12.62 -14.82 -10.81
CA TYR A 34 -11.78 -14.33 -11.90
C TYR A 34 -10.49 -13.65 -11.42
N TYR A 35 -10.51 -12.79 -10.40
CA TYR A 35 -9.29 -12.18 -9.86
C TYR A 35 -8.39 -13.22 -9.20
N SER A 36 -8.96 -14.17 -8.46
CA SER A 36 -8.20 -15.30 -7.91
C SER A 36 -7.55 -16.13 -9.02
N TYR A 37 -8.29 -16.45 -10.09
CA TYR A 37 -7.76 -17.14 -11.26
C TYR A 37 -6.58 -16.37 -11.89
N LEU A 38 -6.76 -15.07 -12.13
CA LEU A 38 -5.71 -14.21 -12.70
C LEU A 38 -4.47 -14.14 -11.81
N CYS A 39 -4.68 -13.95 -10.50
CA CYS A 39 -3.57 -13.86 -9.56
C CYS A 39 -2.82 -15.19 -9.44
N ASN A 40 -3.52 -16.31 -9.45
CA ASN A 40 -2.88 -17.62 -9.54
C ASN A 40 -2.01 -17.71 -10.80
N GLU A 41 -2.50 -17.31 -11.98
CA GLU A 41 -1.67 -17.30 -13.21
C GLU A 41 -0.45 -16.37 -13.13
N VAL A 42 -0.55 -15.25 -12.40
CA VAL A 42 0.58 -14.32 -12.17
C VAL A 42 1.63 -14.96 -11.27
N THR A 43 1.20 -15.76 -10.29
CA THR A 43 2.05 -16.27 -9.21
C THR A 43 2.41 -17.75 -9.34
N THR A 44 1.88 -18.46 -10.34
CA THR A 44 2.08 -19.92 -10.56
C THR A 44 3.55 -20.35 -10.57
N LEU A 45 4.45 -19.48 -11.04
CA LEU A 45 5.90 -19.76 -11.13
C LEU A 45 6.70 -19.32 -9.90
N LEU A 46 6.03 -18.76 -8.90
CA LEU A 46 6.64 -18.34 -7.64
C LEU A 46 6.56 -19.50 -6.63
N SER A 47 7.59 -19.65 -5.79
CA SER A 47 7.73 -20.73 -4.79
C SER A 47 6.60 -20.71 -3.73
N ASP A 48 6.67 -21.61 -2.72
CA ASP A 48 5.67 -21.82 -1.65
C ASP A 48 5.12 -20.56 -0.94
N GLU A 49 5.78 -19.40 -1.08
CA GLU A 49 5.27 -18.08 -0.67
C GLU A 49 4.19 -17.51 -1.61
N ASN A 50 3.70 -18.33 -2.54
CA ASN A 50 2.68 -18.02 -3.53
C ASN A 50 1.49 -17.24 -2.92
N LYS A 51 1.06 -17.58 -1.70
CA LYS A 51 -0.08 -16.93 -1.05
C LYS A 51 0.13 -15.44 -0.75
N TYR A 52 1.36 -15.00 -0.42
CA TYR A 52 1.61 -13.57 -0.18
C TYR A 52 1.58 -12.77 -1.48
N TYR A 53 2.19 -13.31 -2.54
CA TYR A 53 2.09 -12.70 -3.87
C TYR A 53 0.65 -12.71 -4.37
N GLU A 54 -0.08 -13.82 -4.19
CA GLU A 54 -1.48 -13.95 -4.60
C GLU A 54 -2.36 -12.91 -3.90
N ASN A 55 -2.23 -12.78 -2.58
CA ASN A 55 -2.93 -11.74 -1.81
C ASN A 55 -2.56 -10.33 -2.29
N THR A 56 -1.27 -10.06 -2.49
CA THR A 56 -0.81 -8.75 -2.98
C THR A 56 -1.37 -8.45 -4.37
N CYS A 57 -1.47 -9.45 -5.25
CA CYS A 57 -2.11 -9.31 -6.56
C CYS A 57 -3.61 -9.02 -6.43
N LEU A 58 -4.33 -9.75 -5.59
CA LEU A 58 -5.76 -9.54 -5.34
C LEU A 58 -6.02 -8.13 -4.81
N ASP A 59 -5.17 -7.69 -3.88
CA ASP A 59 -5.18 -6.35 -3.30
C ASP A 59 -5.01 -5.27 -4.38
N VAL A 60 -4.06 -5.43 -5.29
CA VAL A 60 -3.90 -4.52 -6.45
C VAL A 60 -5.17 -4.48 -7.31
N LEU A 61 -5.74 -5.64 -7.68
CA LEU A 61 -6.91 -5.70 -8.57
C LEU A 61 -8.15 -5.07 -7.93
N HIS A 62 -8.41 -5.34 -6.65
CA HIS A 62 -9.51 -4.71 -5.91
C HIS A 62 -9.33 -3.21 -5.77
N TYR A 63 -8.10 -2.74 -5.52
CA TYR A 63 -7.83 -1.31 -5.42
C TYR A 63 -8.08 -0.60 -6.76
N LEU A 64 -7.58 -1.17 -7.86
CA LEU A 64 -7.80 -0.60 -9.20
C LEU A 64 -9.30 -0.56 -9.56
N LYS A 65 -10.08 -1.59 -9.19
CA LYS A 65 -11.54 -1.60 -9.36
C LYS A 65 -12.20 -0.44 -8.62
N TYR A 66 -11.77 -0.15 -7.40
CA TYR A 66 -12.31 0.94 -6.59
C TYR A 66 -12.00 2.31 -7.20
N MET A 67 -10.77 2.51 -7.68
CA MET A 67 -10.31 3.80 -8.17
C MET A 67 -11.07 4.34 -9.38
N ILE A 68 -11.84 3.50 -10.08
CA ILE A 68 -12.76 3.92 -11.14
C ILE A 68 -13.76 4.97 -10.62
N LYS A 69 -14.05 4.98 -9.30
CA LYS A 69 -14.96 5.94 -8.66
C LYS A 69 -14.36 7.32 -8.42
N PHE A 70 -13.05 7.50 -8.55
CA PHE A 70 -12.46 8.83 -8.42
C PHE A 70 -12.74 9.62 -9.69
N ASP A 71 -13.33 10.80 -9.55
CA ASP A 71 -13.57 11.71 -10.67
C ASP A 71 -12.36 12.63 -10.92
N SER A 72 -11.69 13.05 -9.84
CA SER A 72 -10.51 13.92 -9.88
C SER A 72 -9.26 13.19 -10.34
N GLN A 73 -8.49 13.83 -11.23
CA GLN A 73 -7.18 13.33 -11.65
C GLN A 73 -6.14 13.40 -10.53
N ASP A 74 -6.25 14.38 -9.62
CA ASP A 74 -5.36 14.53 -8.48
C ASP A 74 -5.61 13.41 -7.46
N ASP A 75 -6.87 13.11 -7.16
CA ASP A 75 -7.22 12.00 -6.26
C ASP A 75 -6.75 10.66 -6.84
N LYS A 76 -6.85 10.46 -8.16
CA LYS A 76 -6.29 9.28 -8.85
C LYS A 76 -4.78 9.22 -8.70
N HIS A 77 -4.07 10.31 -8.94
CA HIS A 77 -2.61 10.36 -8.83
C HIS A 77 -2.15 10.01 -7.42
N GLU A 78 -2.70 10.64 -6.39
CA GLU A 78 -2.32 10.41 -5.00
C GLU A 78 -2.72 9.00 -4.51
N SER A 79 -3.88 8.50 -4.95
CA SER A 79 -4.33 7.12 -4.74
C SER A 79 -3.37 6.11 -5.39
N CYS A 80 -2.91 6.38 -6.61
CA CYS A 80 -1.87 5.56 -7.26
C CYS A 80 -0.52 5.61 -6.54
N MET A 81 -0.14 6.75 -5.94
CA MET A 81 1.04 6.82 -5.08
C MET A 81 0.88 5.93 -3.83
N PHE A 82 -0.31 5.89 -3.24
CA PHE A 82 -0.61 4.94 -2.15
C PHE A 82 -0.50 3.49 -2.61
N LEU A 83 -1.05 3.14 -3.77
CA LEU A 83 -0.90 1.80 -4.34
C LEU A 83 0.57 1.43 -4.54
N ASN A 84 1.38 2.36 -5.05
CA ASN A 84 2.81 2.12 -5.24
C ASN A 84 3.52 1.86 -3.90
N PHE A 85 3.22 2.67 -2.87
CA PHE A 85 3.75 2.44 -1.52
C PHE A 85 3.32 1.08 -0.96
N TYR A 86 2.02 0.77 -1.04
CA TYR A 86 1.45 -0.48 -0.56
C TYR A 86 2.14 -1.68 -1.23
N LEU A 87 2.25 -1.65 -2.56
CA LEU A 87 2.86 -2.72 -3.34
C LEU A 87 4.32 -2.95 -2.96
N ASN A 88 5.12 -1.88 -2.88
CA ASN A 88 6.51 -1.97 -2.46
C ASN A 88 6.63 -2.51 -1.02
N ASN A 89 5.76 -2.06 -0.11
CA ASN A 89 5.78 -2.54 1.27
C ASN A 89 5.42 -4.02 1.37
N SER A 90 4.35 -4.47 0.72
CA SER A 90 3.88 -5.85 0.76
C SER A 90 4.92 -6.81 0.16
N LEU A 91 5.54 -6.46 -0.96
CA LEU A 91 6.61 -7.26 -1.56
C LEU A 91 7.88 -7.29 -0.71
N ASN A 92 8.20 -6.22 0.02
CA ASN A 92 9.35 -6.17 0.92
C ASN A 92 9.15 -7.02 2.20
N GLU A 93 7.91 -7.41 2.53
CA GLU A 93 7.61 -8.31 3.65
C GLU A 93 7.74 -9.80 3.28
N ILE A 94 7.85 -10.11 1.98
CA ILE A 94 8.06 -11.47 1.48
C ILE A 94 9.54 -11.86 1.62
N ARG A 95 9.81 -13.01 2.25
CA ARG A 95 11.17 -13.47 2.48
C ARG A 95 11.78 -13.95 1.16
N ASN A 96 13.03 -13.58 0.87
CA ASN A 96 13.67 -13.92 -0.42
C ASN A 96 12.85 -13.45 -1.65
N ASN A 97 12.11 -12.33 -1.52
CA ASN A 97 11.36 -11.75 -2.63
C ASN A 97 12.24 -11.58 -3.89
N ILE A 98 11.76 -12.11 -5.01
CA ILE A 98 12.47 -12.08 -6.31
C ILE A 98 11.87 -11.07 -7.30
N LEU A 99 10.75 -10.42 -6.93
CA LEU A 99 10.05 -9.46 -7.78
C LEU A 99 9.99 -8.08 -7.12
N ASN A 100 10.42 -7.06 -7.86
CA ASN A 100 10.19 -5.67 -7.48
C ASN A 100 8.77 -5.23 -7.90
N ALA A 101 8.34 -4.07 -7.41
CA ALA A 101 6.99 -3.56 -7.62
C ALA A 101 6.67 -3.36 -9.10
N THR A 102 7.60 -2.78 -9.86
CA THR A 102 7.41 -2.54 -11.30
C THR A 102 7.21 -3.85 -12.08
N LYS A 103 8.06 -4.86 -11.85
CA LYS A 103 7.94 -6.16 -12.54
C LYS A 103 6.68 -6.92 -12.12
N PHE A 104 6.35 -6.90 -10.84
CA PHE A 104 5.15 -7.58 -10.34
C PHE A 104 3.87 -6.97 -10.95
N TYR A 105 3.76 -5.63 -10.96
CA TYR A 105 2.61 -4.96 -11.58
C TYR A 105 2.54 -5.21 -13.09
N ALA A 106 3.67 -5.21 -13.80
CA ALA A 106 3.71 -5.53 -15.23
C ALA A 106 3.24 -6.97 -15.53
N ASN A 107 3.56 -7.93 -14.66
CA ASN A 107 3.06 -9.30 -14.77
C ASN A 107 1.53 -9.34 -14.62
N ILE A 108 0.99 -8.66 -13.59
CA ILE A 108 -0.47 -8.53 -13.39
C ILE A 108 -1.12 -7.92 -14.63
N LYS A 109 -0.60 -6.80 -15.13
CA LYS A 109 -1.12 -6.11 -16.33
C LYS A 109 -1.14 -7.01 -17.56
N THR A 110 -0.10 -7.81 -17.77
CA THR A 110 -0.01 -8.73 -18.91
C THR A 110 -1.10 -9.79 -18.88
N LYS A 111 -1.46 -10.30 -17.69
CA LYS A 111 -2.53 -11.28 -17.49
C LYS A 111 -3.93 -10.64 -17.51
N CYS A 112 -4.04 -9.39 -17.07
CA CYS A 112 -5.29 -8.65 -17.02
C CYS A 112 -5.74 -8.04 -18.37
N ARG A 113 -5.05 -8.30 -19.49
CA ARG A 113 -5.36 -7.72 -20.82
C ARG A 113 -6.79 -7.98 -21.32
N ARG A 114 -7.50 -8.96 -20.75
CA ARG A 114 -8.90 -9.29 -21.06
C ARG A 114 -9.91 -8.80 -20.02
N SER A 115 -9.45 -8.10 -18.98
CA SER A 115 -10.30 -7.60 -17.91
C SER A 115 -10.86 -6.21 -18.24
N PHE A 116 -11.96 -5.85 -17.58
CA PHE A 116 -12.54 -4.50 -17.61
C PHE A 116 -11.78 -3.48 -16.74
N LEU A 117 -10.66 -3.88 -16.12
CA LEU A 117 -9.83 -2.99 -15.32
C LEU A 117 -8.87 -2.21 -16.21
N ASP A 118 -8.86 -0.88 -16.06
CA ASP A 118 -7.83 -0.05 -16.66
C ASP A 118 -6.54 -0.14 -15.84
N MET A 119 -5.67 -1.08 -16.21
CA MET A 119 -4.34 -1.24 -15.62
C MET A 119 -3.38 -0.08 -15.97
N ASN A 120 -3.77 0.88 -16.83
CA ASN A 120 -2.91 2.00 -17.19
C ASN A 120 -3.05 3.18 -16.22
N ILE A 121 -4.12 3.23 -15.43
CA ILE A 121 -4.46 4.34 -14.54
C ILE A 121 -3.32 4.70 -13.57
N CYS A 122 -2.60 3.70 -13.04
CA CYS A 122 -1.46 3.90 -12.14
C CYS A 122 -0.09 3.62 -12.75
N GLU A 123 -0.01 3.24 -14.03
CA GLU A 123 1.24 2.73 -14.62
C GLU A 123 2.41 3.71 -14.46
N LYS A 124 2.16 5.02 -14.53
CA LYS A 124 3.18 6.07 -14.37
C LYS A 124 3.68 6.23 -12.93
N GLU A 125 2.89 5.81 -11.94
CA GLU A 125 3.23 5.91 -10.52
C GLU A 125 3.86 4.64 -9.97
N ILE A 126 3.62 3.48 -10.59
CA ILE A 126 4.22 2.21 -10.13
C ILE A 126 5.72 2.18 -10.42
N LYS A 127 6.52 2.32 -9.36
CA LYS A 127 7.98 2.40 -9.39
C LYS A 127 8.57 1.68 -8.20
N ASP A 128 9.74 1.11 -8.37
CA ASP A 128 10.50 0.54 -7.26
C ASP A 128 10.95 1.67 -6.34
N ILE A 129 10.50 1.63 -5.09
CA ILE A 129 10.85 2.64 -4.08
C ILE A 129 12.17 2.22 -3.44
N HIS A 130 13.12 3.14 -3.33
CA HIS A 130 14.38 2.85 -2.65
C HIS A 130 14.13 2.36 -1.21
N PRO A 131 14.76 1.27 -0.71
CA PRO A 131 14.42 0.66 0.58
C PRO A 131 14.42 1.63 1.78
N PHE A 132 15.40 2.54 1.81
CA PHE A 132 15.44 3.61 2.82
C PHE A 132 14.23 4.56 2.74
N VAL A 133 13.82 4.94 1.53
CA VAL A 133 12.67 5.82 1.31
C VAL A 133 11.38 5.09 1.72
N LEU A 134 11.24 3.82 1.34
CA LEU A 134 10.13 2.96 1.76
C LEU A 134 10.02 2.87 3.29
N TYR A 135 11.14 2.66 3.98
CA TYR A 135 11.19 2.65 5.45
C TYR A 135 10.74 3.98 6.06
N ALA A 136 11.21 5.11 5.51
CA ALA A 136 10.83 6.43 6.01
C ALA A 136 9.32 6.70 5.80
N ILE A 137 8.78 6.38 4.62
CA ILE A 137 7.35 6.50 4.31
C ILE A 137 6.53 5.61 5.26
N LYS A 138 6.91 4.33 5.44
CA LYS A 138 6.24 3.39 6.34
C LYS A 138 6.22 3.91 7.78
N THR A 139 7.33 4.47 8.23
CA THR A 139 7.46 5.05 9.58
C THR A 139 6.45 6.18 9.79
N ILE A 140 6.42 7.16 8.89
CA ILE A 140 5.51 8.30 8.99
C ILE A 140 4.05 7.86 8.84
N PHE A 141 3.77 6.95 7.90
CA PHE A 141 2.44 6.35 7.73
C PHE A 141 1.95 5.70 9.03
N ASN A 142 2.80 4.94 9.72
CA ASN A 142 2.47 4.31 11.00
C ASN A 142 2.22 5.34 12.11
N LEU A 143 3.00 6.43 12.15
CA LEU A 143 2.75 7.53 13.08
C LEU A 143 1.38 8.17 12.85
N TYR A 144 1.01 8.44 11.59
CA TYR A 144 -0.34 8.94 11.26
C TYR A 144 -1.43 7.94 11.64
N TYR A 145 -1.23 6.64 11.39
CA TYR A 145 -2.18 5.60 11.78
C TYR A 145 -2.41 5.59 13.30
N LEU A 146 -1.34 5.58 14.08
CA LEU A 146 -1.41 5.55 15.55
C LEU A 146 -2.08 6.81 16.10
N LEU A 147 -1.74 7.98 15.54
CA LEU A 147 -2.36 9.25 15.91
C LEU A 147 -3.86 9.26 15.57
N HIS A 148 -4.24 8.75 14.40
CA HIS A 148 -5.65 8.62 14.01
C HIS A 148 -6.40 7.68 14.95
N LYS A 149 -5.82 6.50 15.26
CA LYS A 149 -6.42 5.54 16.20
C LYS A 149 -6.60 6.13 17.59
N TYR A 150 -5.58 6.81 18.11
CA TYR A 150 -5.63 7.54 19.36
C TYR A 150 -6.78 8.58 19.36
N LYS A 151 -6.89 9.41 18.31
CA LYS A 151 -7.96 10.42 18.22
C LYS A 151 -9.37 9.84 18.05
N SER A 152 -9.48 8.63 17.48
CA SER A 152 -10.77 8.01 17.17
C SER A 152 -11.44 7.29 18.34
N ILE A 153 -10.76 7.14 19.48
CA ILE A 153 -11.31 6.47 20.67
C ILE A 153 -12.06 7.51 21.52
N PRO A 154 -13.37 7.33 21.76
CA PRO A 154 -14.20 8.31 22.46
C PRO A 154 -14.03 8.29 23.99
N ILE A 155 -13.39 7.26 24.57
CA ILE A 155 -13.28 7.07 26.03
C ILE A 155 -11.81 7.19 26.44
N LEU A 156 -11.50 8.19 27.28
CA LEU A 156 -10.14 8.53 27.72
C LEU A 156 -9.49 7.47 28.65
N ASP A 157 -10.30 6.63 29.30
CA ASP A 157 -9.87 5.58 30.23
C ASP A 157 -9.76 4.18 29.60
N ASP A 158 -9.82 4.06 28.27
CA ASP A 158 -9.54 2.79 27.60
C ASP A 158 -8.02 2.53 27.58
N GLU A 159 -7.57 1.40 28.14
CA GLU A 159 -6.16 0.95 28.09
C GLU A 159 -5.59 0.98 26.66
N LYS A 160 -6.44 0.81 25.65
CA LYS A 160 -6.06 0.90 24.23
C LYS A 160 -5.62 2.31 23.83
N HIS A 161 -6.19 3.35 24.44
CA HIS A 161 -5.84 4.75 24.19
C HIS A 161 -4.38 5.01 24.56
N CYS A 162 -3.98 4.59 25.76
CA CYS A 162 -2.60 4.64 26.23
C CYS A 162 -1.66 3.80 25.35
N LEU A 163 -2.09 2.60 24.93
CA LEU A 163 -1.26 1.73 24.07
C LEU A 163 -0.88 2.40 22.74
N TYR A 164 -1.82 3.09 22.07
CA TYR A 164 -1.52 3.79 20.82
C TYR A 164 -0.56 4.96 21.04
N ALA A 165 -0.72 5.72 22.13
CA ALA A 165 0.20 6.79 22.50
C ALA A 165 1.63 6.26 22.77
N TYR A 166 1.76 5.18 23.56
CA TYR A 166 3.06 4.56 23.82
C TYR A 166 3.75 4.08 22.54
N LYS A 167 3.00 3.42 21.64
CA LYS A 167 3.53 2.99 20.34
C LYS A 167 3.96 4.17 19.48
N PHE A 168 3.18 5.26 19.47
CA PHE A 168 3.51 6.46 18.71
C PHE A 168 4.84 7.06 19.20
N VAL A 169 4.96 7.28 20.51
CA VAL A 169 6.19 7.83 21.12
C VAL A 169 7.38 6.93 20.84
N SER A 170 7.23 5.62 20.99
CA SER A 170 8.31 4.65 20.71
C SER A 170 8.79 4.72 19.25
N ILE A 171 7.88 4.73 18.27
CA ILE A 171 8.26 4.84 16.85
C ILE A 171 8.93 6.19 16.58
N TYR A 172 8.38 7.29 17.10
CA TYR A 172 8.94 8.63 16.89
C TYR A 172 10.36 8.74 17.48
N GLU A 173 10.55 8.32 18.72
CA GLU A 173 11.85 8.39 19.41
C GLU A 173 12.92 7.55 18.71
N ASN A 174 12.56 6.37 18.20
CA ASN A 174 13.48 5.49 17.48
C ASN A 174 13.80 5.99 16.06
N SER A 175 12.97 6.85 15.47
CA SER A 175 13.11 7.29 14.07
C SER A 175 13.51 8.75 13.90
N LYS A 176 13.39 9.60 14.94
CA LYS A 176 13.64 11.05 14.85
C LYS A 176 15.04 11.44 14.37
N ASN A 177 16.04 10.57 14.57
CA ASN A 177 17.41 10.80 14.09
C ASN A 177 17.66 10.20 12.69
N ALA A 178 16.83 9.27 12.24
CA ALA A 178 16.93 8.68 10.91
C ALA A 178 16.33 9.59 9.82
N CYS A 179 15.48 10.54 10.20
CA CYS A 179 14.89 11.55 9.31
C CYS A 179 15.61 12.92 9.36
N LYS A 180 16.90 12.95 9.77
CA LYS A 180 17.75 14.15 9.75
C LYS A 180 18.54 14.27 8.46
#